data_AF-A0A923XXD6-F1
#
_entry.id   AF-A0A923XXD6-F1
#
_cell.length_a   1.000
_cell.length_b   1.000
_cell.length_c   1.000
_cell.angle_alpha   90.00
_cell.angle_beta   90.00
_cell.angle_gamma   90.00
#
_symmetry.space_group_name_H-M   'P 1'
#
loop_
_entity.id
_entity.type
_entity.pdbx_description
1 polymer ?
#
loop_
_entity_poly.entity_id
_entity_poly.type
_entity_poly.pdbx_seq_one_letter_code
_entity_poly.pdbx_strand_id
1 'polypeptide(L)'
;MLWVNWLVAWALVVGALLHGFGTVRMLKPQTGEFVWSMGSALAALLVAGLNLMLINRTGDGMLAALACLSAFAWSGVAWGFGQSIDDPRDPRVIWHMVCGLALGVLALLVWI
;
A
#
# COMPACT_ATOMS: atom_id res chain seq x y z
N MET A 1 5.36 -15.16 11.79
CA MET A 1 4.99 -14.53 10.50
C MET A 1 3.87 -13.51 10.66
N LEU A 2 2.80 -13.82 11.39
CA LEU A 2 1.68 -12.88 11.64
C LEU A 2 2.10 -11.51 12.21
N TRP A 3 3.06 -11.48 13.14
CA TRP A 3 3.59 -10.22 13.70
C TRP A 3 4.31 -9.34 12.67
N VAL A 4 4.98 -9.95 11.68
CA VAL A 4 5.65 -9.21 10.60
C VAL A 4 4.59 -8.61 9.67
N ASN A 5 3.52 -9.35 9.37
CA ASN A 5 2.39 -8.82 8.61
C ASN A 5 1.75 -7.63 9.31
N TRP A 6 1.57 -7.71 10.64
CA TRP A 6 1.12 -6.57 11.46
C TRP A 6 2.01 -5.34 11.25
N LEU A 7 3.32 -5.47 11.46
CA LEU A 7 4.25 -4.34 11.37
C LEU A 7 4.26 -3.71 9.99
N VAL A 8 4.34 -4.51 8.93
CA VAL A 8 4.38 -4.00 7.55
C VAL A 8 3.05 -3.38 7.15
N ALA A 9 1.91 -3.96 7.56
CA ALA A 9 0.61 -3.39 7.25
C ALA A 9 0.42 -2.04 7.94
N TRP A 10 0.81 -1.90 9.22
CA TRP A 10 0.77 -0.61 9.90
C TRP A 10 1.78 0.39 9.35
N ALA A 11 2.95 -0.05 8.87
CA ALA A 11 3.88 0.82 8.17
C ALA A 11 3.25 1.39 6.88
N LEU A 12 2.48 0.58 6.13
CA LEU A 12 1.72 1.07 4.99
C LEU A 12 0.59 2.02 5.40
N VAL A 13 -0.12 1.76 6.50
CA VAL A 13 -1.11 2.71 7.06
C VAL A 13 -0.48 4.06 7.36
N VAL A 14 0.64 4.06 8.10
CA VAL A 14 1.36 5.31 8.43
C VAL A 14 1.80 6.03 7.17
N GLY A 15 2.38 5.30 6.20
CA GLY A 15 2.76 5.87 4.91
C GLY A 15 1.58 6.50 4.17
N ALA A 16 0.43 5.83 4.14
CA ALA A 16 -0.78 6.32 3.49
C ALA A 16 -1.35 7.59 4.18
N LEU A 17 -1.36 7.62 5.50
CA LEU A 17 -1.80 8.78 6.27
C LEU A 17 -0.86 9.98 6.09
N LEU A 18 0.46 9.75 6.13
CA LEU A 18 1.45 10.79 5.87
C LEU A 18 1.38 11.29 4.42
N HIS A 19 1.13 10.39 3.47
CA HIS A 19 0.89 10.76 2.07
C HIS A 19 -0.32 11.68 1.97
N GLY A 20 -1.48 11.25 2.47
CA GLY A 20 -2.72 12.06 2.45
C GLY A 20 -2.57 13.39 3.20
N PHE A 21 -1.86 13.43 4.32
CA PHE A 21 -1.53 14.68 5.01
C PHE A 21 -0.67 15.60 4.14
N GLY A 22 0.37 15.06 3.50
CA GLY A 22 1.21 15.79 2.55
C GLY A 22 0.40 16.33 1.36
N THR A 23 -0.53 15.54 0.82
CA THR A 23 -1.47 15.93 -0.24
C THR A 23 -2.26 17.18 0.17
N VAL A 24 -2.92 17.13 1.32
CA VAL A 24 -3.75 18.25 1.82
C VAL A 24 -2.92 19.50 2.11
N ARG A 25 -1.66 19.33 2.55
CA ARG A 25 -0.77 20.44 2.86
C ARG A 25 -0.13 21.10 1.64
N MET A 26 0.18 20.33 0.60
CA MET A 26 1.05 20.76 -0.49
C MET A 26 0.34 20.93 -1.83
N LEU A 27 -0.77 20.21 -2.06
CA LEU A 27 -1.49 20.26 -3.33
C LEU A 27 -2.73 21.16 -3.23
N LYS A 28 -3.03 21.86 -4.32
CA LYS A 28 -4.25 22.67 -4.41
C LYS A 28 -5.46 21.75 -4.53
N PRO A 29 -6.52 21.94 -3.73
CA PRO A 29 -7.78 21.21 -3.92
C PRO A 29 -8.31 21.40 -5.34
N GLN A 30 -9.12 20.44 -5.81
CA GLN A 30 -9.77 20.43 -7.13
C GLN A 30 -8.84 20.29 -8.34
N THR A 31 -7.54 20.03 -8.15
CA THR A 31 -6.67 19.61 -9.26
C THR A 31 -6.70 18.10 -9.45
N GLY A 32 -6.32 17.66 -10.66
CA GLY A 32 -6.18 16.24 -10.96
C GLY A 32 -5.16 15.55 -10.05
N GLU A 33 -4.03 16.21 -9.73
CA GLU A 33 -3.01 15.61 -8.85
C GLU A 33 -3.54 15.45 -7.42
N PHE A 34 -4.34 16.40 -6.92
CA PHE A 34 -4.94 16.28 -5.59
C PHE A 34 -5.86 15.07 -5.49
N VAL A 35 -6.76 14.88 -6.47
CA VAL A 35 -7.68 13.73 -6.50
C VAL A 35 -6.90 12.43 -6.63
N TRP A 36 -5.90 12.40 -7.52
CA TRP A 36 -5.06 11.22 -7.71
C TRP A 36 -4.30 10.85 -6.43
N SER A 37 -3.70 11.83 -5.77
CA SER A 37 -2.92 11.63 -4.54
C SER A 37 -3.80 11.27 -3.33
N MET A 38 -5.00 11.82 -3.21
CA MET A 38 -5.96 11.38 -2.19
C MET A 38 -6.49 9.96 -2.47
N GLY A 39 -6.75 9.64 -3.74
CA GLY A 39 -7.16 8.30 -4.16
C GLY A 39 -6.08 7.26 -3.88
N SER A 40 -4.81 7.62 -4.09
CA SER A 40 -3.68 6.74 -3.80
C SER A 40 -3.53 6.50 -2.28
N ALA A 41 -3.73 7.53 -1.43
CA ALA A 41 -3.76 7.36 0.02
C ALA A 41 -4.88 6.41 0.47
N LEU A 42 -6.09 6.56 -0.10
CA LEU A 42 -7.20 5.66 0.18
C LEU A 42 -6.90 4.22 -0.26
N ALA A 43 -6.36 4.04 -1.47
CA ALA A 43 -6.00 2.72 -1.97
C ALA A 43 -4.97 2.04 -1.07
N ALA A 44 -3.92 2.74 -0.65
CA ALA A 44 -2.92 2.21 0.28
C ALA A 44 -3.53 1.78 1.62
N LEU A 45 -4.48 2.55 2.17
CA LEU A 45 -5.21 2.18 3.39
C LEU A 45 -6.04 0.92 3.20
N LEU A 46 -6.70 0.76 2.04
CA LEU A 46 -7.48 -0.44 1.74
C LEU A 46 -6.59 -1.68 1.60
N VAL A 47 -5.44 -1.56 0.92
CA VAL A 47 -4.45 -2.65 0.82
C VAL A 47 -3.94 -3.06 2.21
N ALA A 48 -3.61 -2.09 3.05
CA ALA A 48 -3.20 -2.35 4.42
C ALA A 48 -4.34 -3.01 5.23
N GLY A 49 -5.58 -2.53 5.07
CA GLY A 49 -6.76 -3.08 5.72
C GLY A 49 -7.01 -4.55 5.38
N LEU A 50 -6.93 -4.92 4.09
CA LEU A 50 -7.05 -6.32 3.65
C LEU A 50 -5.99 -7.21 4.32
N ASN A 51 -4.74 -6.73 4.39
CA ASN A 51 -3.65 -7.47 5.02
C ASN A 51 -3.80 -7.57 6.54
N LEU A 52 -4.31 -6.54 7.22
CA LEU A 52 -4.65 -6.60 8.64
C LEU A 52 -5.79 -7.59 8.93
N MET A 53 -6.82 -7.63 8.08
CA MET A 53 -7.92 -8.59 8.20
C MET A 53 -7.44 -10.04 8.04
N LEU A 54 -6.51 -10.28 7.11
CA LEU A 54 -5.96 -11.60 6.83
C LEU A 54 -5.27 -12.22 8.06
N ILE A 55 -4.68 -11.39 8.93
CA ILE A 55 -3.94 -11.86 10.11
C ILE A 55 -4.81 -12.71 11.05
N ASN A 56 -6.10 -12.38 11.17
CA ASN A 56 -7.04 -13.12 12.02
C ASN A 56 -7.87 -14.15 11.24
N ARG A 57 -7.62 -14.29 9.93
CA ARG A 57 -8.40 -15.12 9.00
C ARG A 57 -7.49 -15.92 8.08
N THR A 58 -6.46 -16.56 8.63
CA THR A 58 -5.42 -17.26 7.86
C THR A 58 -5.91 -18.44 7.02
N GLY A 59 -7.12 -18.97 7.28
CA GLY A 59 -7.76 -20.01 6.46
C GLY A 59 -8.63 -19.48 5.32
N ASP A 60 -8.77 -18.17 5.17
CA ASP A 60 -9.60 -17.55 4.12
C ASP A 60 -8.79 -17.33 2.85
N GLY A 61 -8.79 -18.34 1.97
CA GLY A 61 -8.02 -18.32 0.73
C GLY A 61 -8.43 -17.19 -0.24
N MET A 62 -9.70 -16.76 -0.23
CA MET A 62 -10.15 -15.64 -1.06
C MET A 62 -9.57 -14.32 -0.52
N LEU A 63 -9.62 -14.11 0.79
CA LEU A 63 -9.02 -12.93 1.42
C LEU A 63 -7.50 -12.90 1.21
N ALA A 64 -6.82 -14.06 1.32
CA ALA A 64 -5.39 -14.16 1.05
C ALA A 64 -5.05 -13.76 -0.39
N ALA A 65 -5.81 -14.26 -1.38
CA ALA A 65 -5.63 -13.90 -2.78
C ALA A 65 -5.87 -12.40 -3.04
N LEU A 66 -6.93 -11.82 -2.47
CA LEU A 66 -7.23 -10.40 -2.60
C LEU A 66 -6.17 -9.52 -1.93
N ALA A 67 -5.71 -9.88 -0.73
CA ALA A 67 -4.64 -9.18 -0.02
C ALA A 67 -3.32 -9.23 -0.81
N CYS A 68 -2.99 -10.40 -1.38
CA CYS A 68 -1.82 -10.59 -2.23
C CYS A 68 -1.87 -9.76 -3.52
N LEU A 69 -2.95 -9.91 -4.31
CA LEU A 69 -3.12 -9.22 -5.59
C LEU A 69 -3.13 -7.70 -5.41
N SER A 70 -3.85 -7.20 -4.41
CA SER A 70 -3.91 -5.77 -4.12
C SER A 70 -2.56 -5.21 -3.71
N ALA A 71 -1.76 -5.93 -2.93
CA ALA A 71 -0.43 -5.49 -2.50
C ALA A 71 0.59 -5.44 -3.66
N PHE A 72 0.57 -6.43 -4.55
CA PHE A 72 1.41 -6.39 -5.76
C PHE A 72 0.95 -5.32 -6.76
N ALA A 73 -0.36 -5.18 -6.98
CA ALA A 73 -0.90 -4.12 -7.82
C ALA A 73 -0.51 -2.73 -7.28
N TRP A 74 -0.63 -2.53 -5.96
CA TRP A 74 -0.21 -1.28 -5.31
C TRP A 74 1.28 -1.00 -5.49
N SER A 75 2.13 -2.02 -5.38
CA SER A 75 3.57 -1.89 -5.64
C SER A 75 3.85 -1.46 -7.08
N GLY A 76 3.11 -2.02 -8.04
CA GLY A 76 3.17 -1.63 -9.44
C GLY A 76 2.73 -0.18 -9.67
N VAL A 77 1.67 0.28 -9.00
CA VAL A 77 1.22 1.67 -9.05
C VAL A 77 2.27 2.62 -8.46
N ALA A 78 2.86 2.27 -7.31
CA ALA A 78 3.92 3.07 -6.69
C ALA A 78 5.15 3.18 -7.61
N TRP A 79 5.56 2.07 -8.23
CA TRP A 79 6.64 2.07 -9.21
C TRP A 79 6.31 2.93 -10.44
N GLY A 80 5.12 2.77 -11.01
CA GLY A 80 4.66 3.57 -12.15
C GLY A 80 4.62 5.06 -11.83
N PHE A 81 4.24 5.43 -10.61
CA PHE A 81 4.35 6.81 -10.13
C PHE A 81 5.80 7.30 -10.10
N GLY A 82 6.73 6.51 -9.57
CA GLY A 82 8.16 6.84 -9.59
C GLY A 82 8.72 7.06 -10.98
N GLN A 83 8.29 6.26 -11.96
CA GLN A 83 8.63 6.47 -13.37
C GLN A 83 8.03 7.78 -13.91
N SER A 84 6.78 8.11 -13.56
CA SER A 84 6.12 9.31 -14.06
C SER A 84 6.72 10.64 -13.56
N ILE A 85 7.51 10.60 -12.48
CA ILE A 85 8.20 11.77 -11.91
C ILE A 85 9.70 11.77 -12.20
N ASP A 86 10.17 10.86 -13.07
CA ASP A 86 11.59 10.64 -13.39
C ASP A 86 12.50 10.39 -12.15
N ASP A 87 11.91 9.95 -11.04
CA ASP A 87 12.62 9.60 -9.81
C ASP A 87 12.04 8.31 -9.18
N PRO A 88 12.43 7.14 -9.69
CA PRO A 88 12.02 5.86 -9.11
C PRO A 88 12.63 5.62 -7.72
N ARG A 89 13.57 6.45 -7.28
CA ARG A 89 14.23 6.35 -5.97
C ARG A 89 13.64 7.33 -4.96
N ASP A 90 12.58 8.05 -5.32
CA ASP A 90 11.86 8.90 -4.39
C ASP A 90 11.49 8.09 -3.13
N PRO A 91 11.80 8.57 -1.92
CA PRO A 91 11.55 7.84 -0.68
C PRO A 91 10.08 7.40 -0.51
N ARG A 92 9.13 8.17 -1.05
CA ARG A 92 7.69 7.85 -1.02
C ARG A 92 7.40 6.63 -1.89
N VAL A 93 7.98 6.59 -3.09
CA VAL A 93 7.87 5.46 -4.02
C VAL A 93 8.44 4.19 -3.36
N ILE A 94 9.67 4.28 -2.85
CA ILE A 94 10.36 3.15 -2.23
C ILE A 94 9.55 2.63 -1.03
N TRP A 95 9.07 3.52 -0.15
CA TRP A 95 8.29 3.13 1.02
C TRP A 95 7.04 2.32 0.65
N HIS A 96 6.21 2.86 -0.24
CA HIS A 96 4.97 2.21 -0.64
C HIS A 96 5.22 0.91 -1.41
N MET A 97 6.25 0.88 -2.27
CA MET A 97 6.62 -0.30 -3.04
C MET A 97 7.15 -1.42 -2.13
N VAL A 98 8.06 -1.12 -1.20
CA VAL A 98 8.62 -2.12 -0.28
C VAL A 98 7.54 -2.68 0.64
N CYS A 99 6.68 -1.84 1.20
CA CYS A 99 5.57 -2.31 2.03
C CYS A 99 4.61 -3.19 1.23
N GLY A 100 4.23 -2.78 0.02
CA GLY A 100 3.35 -3.57 -0.85
C GLY A 100 3.96 -4.93 -1.23
N LEU A 101 5.22 -4.98 -1.64
CA LEU A 101 5.90 -6.23 -1.98
C LEU A 101 5.99 -7.16 -0.77
N ALA A 102 6.38 -6.64 0.38
CA ALA A 102 6.47 -7.41 1.61
C ALA A 102 5.10 -7.97 2.02
N LEU A 103 4.03 -7.17 1.96
CA LEU A 103 2.68 -7.63 2.24
C LEU A 103 2.21 -8.70 1.25
N GLY A 104 2.47 -8.52 -0.05
CA GLY A 104 2.13 -9.51 -1.08
C GLY A 104 2.79 -10.86 -0.82
N VAL A 105 4.08 -10.86 -0.51
CA VAL A 105 4.83 -12.08 -0.15
C VAL A 105 4.27 -12.70 1.15
N LEU A 106 4.01 -11.90 2.17
CA LEU A 106 3.45 -12.41 3.43
C LEU A 106 2.05 -12.99 3.26
N ALA A 107 1.21 -12.39 2.41
CA ALA A 107 -0.12 -12.90 2.09
C ALA A 107 -0.04 -14.26 1.36
N LEU A 108 0.92 -14.45 0.45
CA LEU A 108 1.17 -15.75 -0.17
C LEU A 108 1.60 -16.81 0.84
N LEU A 109 2.46 -16.43 1.80
CA LEU A 109 2.97 -17.37 2.79
C LEU A 109 1.94 -17.75 3.87
N VAL A 110 0.88 -16.97 4.04
CA VAL A 110 -0.26 -17.35 4.90
C VAL A 110 -1.12 -18.42 4.23
N TRP A 111 -0.99 -18.60 2.91
CA TRP A 111 -1.77 -19.55 2.12
C TRP A 111 -1.20 -20.98 2.10
N ILE A 112 0.09 -21.14 2.44
CA ILE A 112 0.85 -22.41 2.44
C ILE A 112 1.00 -22.91 3.87
#